data_AF-X0XV85-F1
#
_entry.id   AF-X0XV85-F1
#
_cell.length_a   1.000
_cell.length_b   1.000
_cell.length_c   1.000
_cell.angle_alpha   90.00
_cell.angle_beta   90.00
_cell.angle_gamma   90.00
#
_symmetry.space_group_name_H-M   'P 1'
#
loop_
_entity.id
_entity.type
_entity.pdbx_description
1 polymer ?
#
loop_
_entity_poly.entity_id
_entity_poly.type
_entity_poly.pdbx_seq_one_letter_code
_entity_poly.pdbx_strand_id
1 'polypeptide(L)' 'MAHRKHTVKEGDCISSIARRYGLLPDSVWDDPKNSKLKDERKDPNVLMAGDTVYVRES' A
#
# COMPACT_ATOMS: atom_id res chain seq x y z
N MET A 1 4.21 11.51 12.64
CA MET A 1 4.41 10.54 11.52
C MET A 1 3.59 10.99 10.34
N ALA A 2 4.23 11.34 9.24
CA ALA A 2 3.55 11.67 8.00
C ALA A 2 3.26 10.38 7.21
N HIS A 3 2.27 10.42 6.33
CA HIS A 3 2.03 9.37 5.34
C HIS A 3 2.15 9.96 3.95
N ARG A 4 2.84 9.25 3.07
CA ARG A 4 2.85 9.52 1.64
C ARG A 4 1.78 8.69 0.96
N LYS A 5 1.13 9.28 -0.04
CA LYS A 5 0.19 8.58 -0.93
C LYS A 5 0.95 8.03 -2.13
N HIS A 6 0.79 6.75 -2.40
CA HIS A 6 1.24 6.09 -3.61
C HIS A 6 0.02 5.67 -4.41
N THR A 7 -0.10 6.16 -5.65
CA THR A 7 -1.12 5.68 -6.59
C THR A 7 -0.60 4.45 -7.31
N VAL A 8 -1.27 3.33 -7.10
CA VAL A 8 -0.93 2.03 -7.71
C VAL A 8 -0.96 2.14 -9.22
N LYS A 9 0.06 1.58 -9.86
CA LYS A 9 0.12 1.40 -11.32
C LYS A 9 0.01 -0.07 -11.67
N GLU A 10 -0.23 -0.37 -12.94
CA GLU A 10 -0.24 -1.75 -13.42
C GLU A 10 1.09 -2.45 -13.09
N GLY A 11 0.99 -3.64 -12.51
CA GLY A 11 2.15 -4.41 -12.03
C GLY A 11 2.64 -4.06 -10.63
N ASP A 12 2.06 -3.05 -9.95
CA ASP A 12 2.34 -2.83 -8.54
C ASP A 12 1.61 -3.83 -7.65
N CYS A 13 2.28 -4.22 -6.57
CA CYS A 13 1.71 -4.99 -5.46
C CYS A 13 2.22 -4.41 -4.14
N ILE A 14 1.64 -4.81 -3.00
CA ILE A 14 2.06 -4.27 -1.70
C ILE A 14 3.57 -4.49 -1.46
N SER A 15 4.13 -5.63 -1.89
CA SER A 15 5.55 -5.92 -1.71
C SER A 15 6.46 -5.03 -2.57
N SER A 16 6.09 -4.71 -3.82
CA SER A 16 6.87 -3.81 -4.67
C SER A 16 6.85 -2.38 -4.13
N ILE A 17 5.69 -1.93 -3.65
CA ILE A 17 5.49 -0.61 -3.05
C ILE A 17 6.29 -0.52 -1.75
N ALA A 18 6.15 -1.48 -0.83
CA ALA A 18 6.87 -1.47 0.43
C ALA A 18 8.39 -1.45 0.23
N ARG A 19 8.91 -2.27 -0.69
CA ARG A 19 10.34 -2.28 -1.06
C ARG A 19 10.81 -0.91 -1.58
N ARG A 20 10.01 -0.23 -2.41
CA ARG A 20 10.34 1.11 -2.94
C ARG A 20 10.53 2.14 -1.82
N TYR A 21 9.77 2.02 -0.73
CA TYR A 21 9.80 2.96 0.39
C TYR A 21 10.60 2.45 1.60
N GLY A 22 11.30 1.31 1.48
CA GLY A 22 12.10 0.75 2.57
C GLY A 22 11.27 0.22 3.74
N LEU A 23 10.04 -0.21 3.48
CA LEU A 23 9.10 -0.73 4.48
C LEU A 23 8.89 -2.23 4.33
N LEU A 24 8.35 -2.85 5.38
CA LEU A 24 7.87 -4.23 5.32
C LEU A 24 6.48 -4.26 4.66
N PRO A 25 6.18 -5.24 3.77
CA PRO A 25 4.87 -5.36 3.12
C PRO A 25 3.70 -5.33 4.11
N ASP A 26 3.79 -6.11 5.19
CA ASP A 26 2.74 -6.19 6.21
C ASP A 26 2.55 -4.85 6.92
N SER A 27 3.62 -4.08 7.16
CA SER A 27 3.52 -2.75 7.77
C SER A 27 2.78 -1.73 6.88
N VAL A 28 2.81 -1.94 5.56
CA VAL A 28 2.04 -1.14 4.61
C VAL A 28 0.61 -1.66 4.55
N TRP A 29 0.40 -2.97 4.37
CA TRP A 29 -0.94 -3.54 4.26
C TRP A 29 -1.78 -3.30 5.51
N ASP A 30 -1.21 -3.54 6.70
CA ASP A 30 -1.90 -3.41 7.98
C ASP A 30 -1.92 -1.99 8.54
N ASP A 31 -1.43 -1.00 7.78
CA ASP A 31 -1.56 0.39 8.21
C ASP A 31 -3.05 0.80 8.32
N PRO A 32 -3.47 1.43 9.43
CA PRO A 32 -4.86 1.85 9.60
C PRO A 32 -5.39 2.77 8.49
N LYS A 33 -4.54 3.55 7.80
CA LYS A 33 -4.97 4.38 6.65
C LYS A 33 -5.28 3.56 5.40
N ASN A 34 -4.80 2.32 5.33
CA ASN A 34 -5.10 1.39 4.24
C ASN A 34 -6.32 0.51 4.54
N SER A 35 -7.03 0.68 5.67
CA SER A 35 -8.22 -0.12 6.00
C SER A 35 -9.25 -0.15 4.88
N LYS A 36 -9.53 1.01 4.27
CA LYS A 36 -10.44 1.12 3.12
C LYS A 36 -9.95 0.28 1.92
N LEU A 37 -8.66 0.37 1.58
CA LEU A 37 -8.07 -0.43 0.50
C LEU A 37 -8.15 -1.93 0.83
N LYS A 38 -7.86 -2.33 2.07
CA LYS A 38 -8.00 -3.71 2.53
C LYS A 38 -9.44 -4.19 2.38
N ASP A 39 -10.41 -3.33 2.70
CA ASP A 39 -11.81 -3.69 2.57
C ASP A 39 -12.26 -3.85 1.13
N GLU A 40 -11.73 -3.05 0.21
CA GLU A 40 -12.03 -3.12 -1.22
C GLU A 40 -11.34 -4.31 -1.93
N ARG A 41 -10.09 -4.63 -1.55
CA ARG A 41 -9.27 -5.64 -2.24
C ARG A 41 -9.22 -6.99 -1.57
N LYS A 42 -9.35 -7.06 -0.23
CA LYS A 42 -9.28 -8.26 0.63
C LYS A 42 -7.96 -9.03 0.59
N ASP A 43 -7.20 -8.97 -0.51
CA ASP A 43 -5.91 -9.63 -0.71
C ASP A 43 -4.82 -8.57 -1.03
N PRO A 44 -3.67 -8.55 -0.32
CA PRO A 44 -2.57 -7.61 -0.55
C PRO A 44 -1.87 -7.79 -1.91
N ASN A 45 -2.08 -8.91 -2.60
CA ASN A 45 -1.51 -9.17 -3.93
C ASN A 45 -2.42 -8.73 -5.07
N VAL A 46 -3.64 -8.29 -4.76
CA VAL A 46 -4.64 -7.85 -5.76
C VAL A 46 -4.84 -6.35 -5.63
N LEU A 47 -3.95 -5.57 -6.25
CA LEU A 47 -4.12 -4.13 -6.39
C LEU A 47 -4.59 -3.79 -7.81
N MET A 48 -5.41 -2.75 -7.94
CA MET A 48 -5.78 -2.21 -9.25
C MET A 48 -5.14 -0.85 -9.49
N ALA A 49 -4.82 -0.56 -10.75
CA ALA A 49 -4.32 0.75 -11.13
C ALA A 49 -5.30 1.86 -10.69
N GLY A 50 -4.77 2.90 -10.04
CA GLY A 50 -5.56 3.97 -9.44
C GLY A 50 -5.87 3.82 -7.95
N ASP A 51 -5.66 2.62 -7.37
CA ASP A 51 -5.76 2.44 -5.92
C ASP A 51 -4.77 3.37 -5.20
N THR A 52 -5.14 3.79 -3.99
CA THR A 52 -4.25 4.60 -3.14
C THR A 52 -3.73 3.77 -1.98
N VAL A 53 -2.41 3.60 -1.94
CA VAL A 53 -1.68 2.99 -0.83
C VAL A 53 -1.01 4.10 -0.02
N TYR A 54 -1.28 4.14 1.28
CA TYR A 54 -0.59 5.01 2.23
C TYR A 54 0.65 4.30 2.76
N VAL A 55 1.80 4.97 2.70
CA VAL A 55 3.07 4.49 3.26
C VAL A 55 3.54 5.48 4.34
N ARG A 56 4.01 4.98 5.48
CA ARG A 56 4.55 5.82 6.55
C ARG A 56 5.89 6.42 6.13
N GLU A 57 6.09 7.67 6.48
CA GLU A 57 7.42 8.28 6.44
C GLU A 57 8.08 8.16 7.82
N SER A 58 9.40 8.03 7.84
CA SER A 58 10.23 8.05 9.04
C SER A 58 10.22 9.41 9.72
#